data_AF-K9G258-F1
#
_entry.id   AF-K9G258-F1
#
_cell.length_a   1.000
_cell.length_b   1.000
_cell.length_c   1.000
_cell.angle_alpha   90.00
_cell.angle_beta   90.00
_cell.angle_gamma   90.00
#
_symmetry.space_group_name_H-M   'P 1'
#
loop_
_entity.id
_entity.type
_entity.pdbx_description
1 polymer ?
#
loop_
_entity_poly.entity_id
_entity_poly.type
_entity_poly.pdbx_seq_one_letter_code
_entity_poly.pdbx_strand_id
1 'polypeptide(L)'
;MPTEERLNEMRGYKASLSNPNVSEEAKQNAKAMLEDLGGDQPRKELHQARGDQNKNPTRVSAGLKAAQQNPNVTEAGKQRAAEKMEQRSAPEE
;
A
#
# COMPACT_ATOMS: atom_id res chain seq x y z
N MET A 1 -2.78 11.58 18.12
CA MET A 1 -3.36 10.36 17.51
C MET A 1 -2.25 9.38 17.16
N PRO A 2 -2.20 8.19 17.78
CA PRO A 2 -1.34 7.07 17.36
C PRO A 2 -1.48 6.77 15.86
N THR A 3 -0.40 6.34 15.20
CA THR A 3 -0.40 6.04 13.76
C THR A 3 -1.37 4.91 13.40
N GLU A 4 -1.52 3.90 14.25
CA GLU A 4 -2.48 2.81 14.04
C GLU A 4 -3.94 3.28 14.15
N GLU A 5 -4.23 4.25 15.03
CA GLU A 5 -5.56 4.83 15.18
C GLU A 5 -5.94 5.64 13.93
N ARG A 6 -5.04 6.51 13.46
CA ARG A 6 -5.21 7.22 12.17
C ARG A 6 -5.47 6.24 11.02
N LEU A 7 -4.74 5.13 10.98
CA LEU A 7 -4.91 4.11 9.94
C LEU A 7 -6.28 3.42 10.00
N ASN A 8 -6.81 3.20 11.20
CA ASN A 8 -8.13 2.59 11.40
C ASN A 8 -9.26 3.56 11.01
N GLU A 9 -9.15 4.83 11.37
CA GLU A 9 -10.11 5.87 10.95
C GLU A 9 -10.15 5.99 9.42
N MET A 10 -8.98 6.06 8.79
CA MET A 10 -8.86 6.06 7.34
C MET A 10 -9.55 4.86 6.67
N ARG A 11 -9.41 3.65 7.24
CA ARG A 11 -10.11 2.46 6.73
C ARG A 11 -11.62 2.64 6.82
N GLY A 12 -12.12 3.19 7.92
CA GLY A 12 -13.52 3.52 8.12
C GLY A 12 -14.03 4.50 7.05
N TYR A 13 -13.36 5.64 6.87
CA TYR A 13 -13.77 6.62 5.85
C TYR A 13 -13.73 6.05 4.42
N LYS A 14 -12.71 5.25 4.09
CA LYS A 14 -12.63 4.58 2.78
C LYS A 14 -13.77 3.58 2.58
N ALA A 15 -14.18 2.87 3.63
CA ALA A 15 -15.35 2.00 3.58
C ALA A 15 -16.64 2.80 3.31
N SER A 16 -16.81 3.95 3.96
CA SER A 16 -17.94 4.86 3.73
C SER A 16 -18.02 5.33 2.27
N LEU A 17 -16.88 5.59 1.62
CA LEU A 17 -16.85 5.98 0.19
C LEU A 17 -17.35 4.88 -0.75
N SER A 18 -17.09 3.61 -0.42
CA SER A 18 -17.50 2.46 -1.23
C SER A 18 -18.92 1.97 -0.94
N ASN A 19 -19.52 2.41 0.17
CA ASN A 19 -20.82 1.92 0.60
C ASN A 19 -21.95 2.61 -0.18
N PRO A 20 -22.78 1.87 -0.96
CA PRO A 20 -23.88 2.46 -1.70
C PRO A 20 -24.99 3.03 -0.79
N ASN A 21 -25.07 2.59 0.47
CA ASN A 21 -26.06 3.07 1.44
C ASN A 21 -25.64 4.36 2.18
N VAL A 22 -24.47 4.91 1.88
CA VAL A 22 -23.99 6.18 2.46
C VAL A 22 -24.37 7.33 1.53
N SER A 23 -24.88 8.41 2.09
CA SER A 23 -25.27 9.60 1.32
C SER A 23 -24.05 10.27 0.67
N GLU A 24 -24.28 11.00 -0.42
CA GLU A 24 -23.20 11.71 -1.12
C GLU A 24 -22.55 12.78 -0.24
N GLU A 25 -23.32 13.47 0.60
CA GLU A 25 -22.81 14.44 1.58
C GLU A 25 -21.87 13.78 2.60
N ALA A 26 -22.25 12.61 3.11
CA ALA A 26 -21.40 11.85 4.03
C ALA A 26 -20.14 11.33 3.34
N LYS A 27 -20.20 10.97 2.05
CA LYS A 27 -19.02 10.61 1.26
C LYS A 27 -18.11 11.81 1.03
N GLN A 28 -18.66 13.00 0.77
CA GLN A 28 -17.85 14.22 0.64
C GLN A 28 -17.12 14.55 1.94
N ASN A 29 -17.81 14.44 3.08
CA ASN A 29 -17.18 14.60 4.39
C ASN A 29 -16.08 13.55 4.62
N ALA A 30 -16.33 12.29 4.28
CA ALA A 30 -15.32 11.22 4.40
C ALA A 30 -14.08 11.47 3.52
N LYS A 31 -14.24 12.07 2.32
CA LYS A 31 -13.11 12.49 1.47
C LYS A 31 -12.28 13.57 2.16
N ALA A 32 -12.92 14.61 2.69
CA ALA A 32 -12.22 15.68 3.40
C ALA A 32 -11.45 15.16 4.63
N MET A 33 -12.05 14.25 5.40
CA MET A 33 -11.37 13.64 6.56
C MET A 33 -10.19 12.75 6.15
N LEU A 34 -10.27 12.05 5.01
CA LEU A 34 -9.15 11.26 4.48
C LEU A 34 -7.95 12.13 4.08
N GLU A 35 -8.21 13.32 3.55
CA GLU A 35 -7.17 14.29 3.22
C GLU A 35 -6.51 14.85 4.49
N ASP A 36 -7.31 15.22 5.50
CA ASP A 36 -6.82 15.74 6.79
C ASP A 36 -5.99 14.71 7.57
N LEU A 37 -6.39 13.44 7.52
CA LEU A 37 -5.64 12.32 8.15
C LEU A 37 -4.31 12.00 7.47
N GLY A 38 -3.95 12.72 6.40
CA GLY A 38 -2.66 12.62 5.72
C GLY A 38 -2.61 11.58 4.60
N GLY A 39 -3.77 11.13 4.10
CA GLY A 39 -3.82 10.16 3.00
C GLY A 39 -2.95 8.94 3.27
N ASP A 40 -2.07 8.55 2.36
CA ASP A 40 -1.22 7.36 2.55
C ASP A 40 -0.05 7.54 3.56
N GLN A 41 0.12 8.70 4.17
CA GLN A 41 1.24 8.97 5.09
C GLN A 41 1.26 8.07 6.35
N PRO A 42 0.15 7.85 7.08
CA PRO A 42 0.15 6.99 8.27
C PRO A 42 0.54 5.55 7.93
N ARG A 43 0.22 5.08 6.72
CA ARG A 43 0.62 3.77 6.23
C ARG A 43 2.13 3.69 6.02
N LYS A 44 2.76 4.75 5.49
CA LYS A 44 4.22 4.82 5.31
C LYS A 44 4.95 4.88 6.65
N GLU A 45 4.47 5.72 7.58
CA GLU A 45 5.01 5.82 8.94
C GLU A 45 4.98 4.47 9.66
N LEU A 46 3.86 3.74 9.57
CA LEU A 46 3.75 2.43 10.22
C LEU A 46 4.74 1.40 9.63
N HIS A 47 4.96 1.40 8.31
CA HIS A 47 5.97 0.54 7.70
C HIS A 47 7.38 0.90 8.17
N GLN A 48 7.69 2.20 8.28
CA GLN A 48 8.99 2.64 8.78
C GLN A 48 9.19 2.22 10.25
N ALA A 49 8.19 2.44 11.11
CA ALA A 49 8.23 2.07 12.52
C ALA A 49 8.36 0.55 12.74
N ARG A 50 7.78 -0.27 11.85
CA ARG A 50 7.90 -1.74 11.88
C ARG A 50 9.24 -2.26 11.33
N GLY A 51 10.12 -1.39 10.83
CA GLY A 51 11.40 -1.80 10.27
C GLY A 51 11.29 -2.50 8.92
N ASP A 52 10.19 -2.29 8.17
CA ASP A 52 9.97 -2.94 6.87
C ASP A 52 11.00 -2.55 5.79
N GLN A 53 11.80 -1.52 6.05
CA GLN A 53 12.92 -1.12 5.20
C GLN A 53 14.15 -2.04 5.33
N ASN A 54 14.26 -2.82 6.40
CA ASN A 54 15.36 -3.76 6.65
C ASN A 54 15.03 -5.18 6.17
N LYS A 55 14.19 -5.32 5.15
CA LYS A 55 13.86 -6.65 4.60
C LYS A 55 15.10 -7.26 3.94
N ASN A 56 15.34 -8.54 4.23
CA ASN A 56 16.46 -9.28 3.64
C ASN A 56 16.38 -9.22 2.10
N PRO A 57 17.39 -8.69 1.40
CA PRO A 57 17.31 -8.42 -0.03
C PRO A 57 17.07 -9.68 -0.87
N THR A 58 17.64 -10.82 -0.44
CA THR A 58 17.48 -12.14 -1.04
C THR A 58 16.06 -12.67 -0.89
N ARG A 59 15.41 -12.44 0.26
CA ARG A 59 14.00 -12.82 0.46
C ARG A 59 13.07 -11.99 -0.43
N VAL A 60 13.36 -10.70 -0.59
CA VAL A 60 12.57 -9.82 -1.47
C VAL A 60 12.71 -10.25 -2.93
N SER A 61 13.92 -10.53 -3.42
CA SER A 61 14.12 -11.01 -4.80
C SER A 61 13.47 -12.39 -5.03
N ALA A 62 13.56 -13.30 -4.06
CA ALA A 62 12.87 -14.59 -4.12
C ALA A 62 11.35 -14.42 -4.21
N GLY A 63 10.76 -13.50 -3.44
CA GLY A 63 9.34 -13.19 -3.50
C GLY A 63 8.90 -12.61 -4.85
N LEU A 64 9.69 -11.69 -5.41
CA LEU A 64 9.43 -11.14 -6.75
C LEU A 64 9.51 -12.22 -7.84
N LYS A 65 10.49 -13.14 -7.75
CA LYS A 65 10.60 -14.27 -8.67
C LYS A 65 9.39 -15.21 -8.57
N ALA A 66 8.95 -15.49 -7.34
CA ALA A 66 7.76 -16.30 -7.12
C ALA A 66 6.51 -15.62 -7.71
N ALA A 67 6.37 -14.31 -7.57
CA ALA A 67 5.25 -13.56 -8.13
C ALA A 67 5.20 -13.65 -9.67
N GLN A 68 6.35 -13.65 -10.36
CA GLN A 68 6.42 -13.81 -11.82
C GLN A 68 5.93 -15.18 -12.30
N GLN A 69 6.14 -16.25 -11.51
CA GLN A 69 5.81 -17.62 -11.88
C GLN A 69 4.43 -18.09 -11.35
N ASN A 70 3.80 -17.30 -10.48
CA ASN A 70 2.55 -17.69 -9.85
C ASN A 70 1.37 -17.49 -10.83
N PRO A 71 0.60 -18.55 -11.15
CA PRO A 71 -0.55 -18.45 -12.05
C PRO A 71 -1.70 -17.60 -11.47
N ASN A 72 -1.75 -17.42 -10.15
CA ASN A 72 -2.75 -16.57 -9.48
C ASN A 72 -2.37 -15.07 -9.50
N VAL A 73 -1.19 -14.72 -10.03
CA VAL A 73 -0.78 -13.33 -10.21
C VAL A 73 -1.14 -12.89 -11.62
N THR A 74 -1.73 -11.70 -11.74
CA THR A 74 -2.09 -11.12 -13.04
C THR A 74 -0.86 -10.80 -13.87
N GLU A 75 -1.00 -10.76 -15.20
CA GLU A 75 0.11 -10.41 -16.10
C GLU A 75 0.75 -9.05 -15.76
N ALA A 76 -0.07 -8.04 -15.48
CA ALA A 76 0.40 -6.74 -15.02
C ALA A 76 1.08 -6.78 -13.63
N GLY A 77 0.78 -7.79 -12.80
CA GLY A 77 1.47 -8.06 -11.54
C GLY A 77 2.84 -8.71 -11.76
N LYS A 78 2.93 -9.67 -12.69
CA LYS A 78 4.17 -10.33 -13.08
C LYS A 78 5.16 -9.34 -13.70
N GLN A 79 4.70 -8.49 -14.62
CA GLN A 79 5.52 -7.43 -15.24
C GLN A 79 6.11 -6.48 -14.20
N ARG A 80 5.28 -5.95 -13.28
CA ARG A 80 5.77 -5.10 -12.18
C ARG A 80 6.77 -5.82 -11.28
N ALA A 81 6.62 -7.12 -11.07
CA ALA A 81 7.58 -7.90 -10.30
C ALA A 81 8.92 -8.08 -11.03
N ALA A 82 8.91 -8.14 -12.36
CA ALA A 82 10.12 -8.14 -13.19
C ALA A 82 10.81 -6.77 -13.16
N GLU A 83 10.08 -5.68 -13.40
CA GLU A 83 10.61 -4.30 -13.34
C GLU A 83 11.27 -4.00 -11.98
N LYS A 84 10.62 -4.37 -10.88
CA LYS A 84 11.19 -4.20 -9.53
C LYS A 84 12.41 -5.07 -9.25
N MET A 85 12.56 -6.19 -9.94
CA MET A 85 13.74 -7.03 -9.83
C MET A 85 14.90 -6.42 -10.62
N GLU A 86 14.63 -5.88 -11.80
CA GLU A 86 15.60 -5.19 -12.64
C GLU A 86 16.11 -3.91 -11.99
N GLN A 87 15.23 -3.04 -11.48
CA GLN A 87 15.60 -1.81 -10.75
C GLN A 87 16.51 -2.07 -9.55
N ARG A 88 16.41 -3.26 -8.94
CA ARG A 88 17.25 -3.65 -7.78
C ARG A 88 18.55 -4.36 -8.19
N SER A 89 18.63 -4.81 -9.44
CA SER A 89 19.80 -5.50 -10.00
C SER A 89 20.68 -4.56 -10.81
N ALA A 90 20.11 -3.47 -11.33
CA ALA A 90 20.86 -2.36 -11.88
C ALA A 90 21.72 -1.74 -10.76
N PRO A 91 23.05 -1.66 -10.92
CA PRO A 91 23.87 -0.87 -10.00
C PRO A 91 23.41 0.59 -10.06
N GLU A 92 23.36 1.27 -8.90
CA GLU A 92 23.32 2.72 -8.88
C GLU A 92 24.62 3.21 -9.54
N GLU A 93 24.53 3.79 -10.74
CA GLU A 93 25.63 4.50 -11.41
C GLU A 93 25.87 5.88 -10.77
#